data_AF-A0A4Y9LZI5-F1
#
_entry.id   AF-A0A4Y9LZI5-F1
#
_cell.length_a   1.000
_cell.length_b   1.000
_cell.length_c   1.000
_cell.angle_alpha   90.00
_cell.angle_beta   90.00
_cell.angle_gamma   90.00
#
_symmetry.space_group_name_H-M   'P 1'
#
loop_
_entity.id
_entity.type
_entity.pdbx_description
1 polymer ?
#
loop_
_entity_poly.entity_id
_entity_poly.type
_entity_poly.pdbx_seq_one_letter_code
_entity_poly.pdbx_strand_id
1 'polypeptide(L)'
;MKKMDGVLAMGRPSFGSRLYSWLMRWPHITSLLLATVVVVIVAAGLVYFAPEKVRDAALKIKNDANLVAQLLPATLPEPSKIESAYWLPQNWSARQRYWFHHTSQGTATIPVPYQWFLALERPELSFSYTSLTDENYLRRLGFIPSPGSKDFAGIAPAYGYHDDAPNGDIANPGWTPSAPANPNALPVGFAILKGGVDPATGVPYEDQIGLTCAACHTGHLEYKNVSIRFDGGPAMVNLGEVERAVGLSIGYTLILPWRFERFASKLEQIKGQSVDRNQLRSDLELAPKNQEAKGRDR
;
A
#
# COMPACT_ATOMS: atom_id res chain seq x y z
N MET A 1 45.34 58.23 -45.45
CA MET A 1 45.08 57.17 -44.45
C MET A 1 43.84 57.54 -43.66
N LYS A 2 42.74 56.80 -43.86
CA LYS A 2 41.43 57.01 -43.22
C LYS A 2 41.37 56.09 -42.00
N LYS A 3 41.23 56.64 -40.80
CA LYS A 3 41.12 55.86 -39.54
C LYS A 3 39.65 55.42 -39.37
N MET A 4 39.46 54.14 -39.08
CA MET A 4 38.16 53.47 -38.94
C MET A 4 37.59 53.71 -37.54
N ASP A 5 36.31 54.05 -37.46
CA ASP A 5 35.54 54.13 -36.22
C ASP A 5 35.12 52.72 -35.77
N GLY A 6 35.51 52.33 -34.56
CA GLY A 6 35.09 51.11 -33.89
C GLY A 6 33.81 51.33 -33.08
N VAL A 7 32.72 50.71 -33.50
CA VAL A 7 31.46 50.63 -32.74
C VAL A 7 31.63 49.55 -31.66
N LEU A 8 31.61 49.97 -30.39
CA LEU A 8 31.56 49.10 -29.21
C LEU A 8 30.18 48.44 -29.11
N ALA A 9 30.12 47.13 -29.35
CA ALA A 9 28.95 46.31 -29.05
C ALA A 9 28.81 46.12 -27.52
N MET A 10 27.80 46.72 -26.90
CA MET A 10 27.43 46.41 -25.52
C MET A 10 26.79 45.01 -25.47
N GLY A 11 27.51 44.05 -24.88
CA GLY A 11 27.03 42.69 -24.66
C GLY A 11 25.79 42.66 -23.75
N ARG A 12 24.78 41.86 -24.13
CA ARG A 12 23.60 41.60 -23.30
C ARG A 12 24.04 40.95 -21.97
N PRO A 13 23.58 41.42 -20.81
CA PRO A 13 23.94 40.83 -19.52
C PRO A 13 23.48 39.37 -19.44
N SER A 14 24.37 38.49 -18.97
CA SER A 14 24.10 37.06 -18.80
C SER A 14 23.00 36.82 -17.76
N PHE A 15 22.34 35.66 -17.83
CA PHE A 15 21.26 35.28 -16.90
C PHE A 15 21.71 35.38 -15.43
N GLY A 16 22.97 35.02 -15.13
CA GLY A 16 23.55 35.13 -13.78
C GLY A 16 23.68 36.55 -13.26
N SER A 17 24.01 37.54 -14.10
CA SER A 17 24.11 38.94 -13.66
C SER A 17 22.75 39.61 -13.47
N ARG A 18 21.73 39.16 -14.21
CA ARG A 18 20.33 39.56 -13.99
C ARG A 18 19.73 38.99 -12.71
N LEU A 19 20.01 37.72 -12.41
CA LEU A 19 19.55 37.08 -11.17
C LEU A 19 20.22 37.70 -9.94
N TYR A 20 21.53 37.94 -10.00
CA TYR A 20 22.30 38.58 -8.92
C TYR A 20 21.84 40.03 -8.65
N SER A 21 21.63 40.84 -9.70
CA SER A 21 21.15 42.22 -9.56
C SER A 21 19.70 42.31 -9.08
N TRP A 22 18.86 41.31 -9.39
CA TRP A 22 17.50 41.20 -8.85
C TRP A 22 17.50 40.79 -7.36
N LEU A 23 18.33 39.80 -6.99
CA LEU A 23 18.48 39.34 -5.61
C LEU A 23 18.99 40.45 -4.67
N MET A 24 19.91 41.29 -5.13
CA MET A 24 20.44 42.46 -4.39
C MET A 24 19.47 43.63 -4.32
N ARG A 25 18.51 43.74 -5.25
CA ARG A 25 17.53 44.86 -5.27
C ARG A 25 16.40 44.70 -4.27
N TRP A 26 16.09 43.48 -3.84
CA TRP A 26 14.97 43.18 -2.92
C TRP A 26 15.38 42.18 -1.83
N PRO A 27 16.36 42.52 -0.97
CA PRO A 27 16.91 41.60 0.04
C PRO A 27 15.85 41.05 1.01
N HIS A 28 14.76 41.79 1.23
CA HIS A 28 13.66 41.33 2.07
C HIS A 28 12.77 40.27 1.38
N ILE A 29 12.54 40.36 0.07
CA ILE A 29 11.78 39.35 -0.68
C ILE A 29 12.59 38.06 -0.80
N THR A 30 13.89 38.18 -1.08
CA THR A 30 14.77 37.02 -1.18
C THR A 30 14.92 36.32 0.17
N SER A 31 15.07 37.07 1.25
CA SER A 31 15.08 36.54 2.61
C SER A 31 13.76 35.85 2.98
N LEU A 32 12.61 36.44 2.63
CA LEU A 32 11.29 35.84 2.87
C LEU A 32 11.11 34.53 2.09
N LEU A 33 11.52 34.50 0.81
CA LEU A 33 11.48 33.28 -0.02
C LEU A 33 12.38 32.19 0.57
N LEU A 34 13.59 32.54 0.99
CA LEU A 34 14.54 31.60 1.59
C LEU A 34 14.00 31.05 2.91
N ALA A 35 13.43 31.92 3.76
CA ALA A 35 12.78 31.51 5.00
C ALA A 35 11.59 30.57 4.73
N THR A 36 10.77 30.86 3.72
CA THR A 36 9.64 30.02 3.33
C THR A 36 10.11 28.65 2.85
N VAL A 37 11.14 28.59 2.00
CA VAL A 37 11.73 27.33 1.54
C VAL A 37 12.28 26.52 2.72
N VAL A 38 12.98 27.16 3.66
CA VAL A 38 13.47 26.50 4.88
C VAL A 38 12.31 25.94 5.70
N VAL A 39 11.23 26.70 5.90
CA VAL A 39 10.03 26.22 6.63
C VAL A 39 9.40 25.02 5.92
N VAL A 40 9.27 25.04 4.60
CA VAL A 40 8.72 23.92 3.82
C VAL A 40 9.62 22.68 3.93
N ILE A 41 10.95 22.84 3.85
CA ILE A 41 11.91 21.74 4.01
C ILE A 41 11.82 21.15 5.41
N VAL A 42 11.75 21.99 6.45
CA VAL A 42 11.60 21.54 7.83
C VAL A 42 10.28 20.82 8.02
N ALA A 43 9.17 21.34 7.48
CA ALA A 43 7.87 20.69 7.56
C ALA A 43 7.84 19.34 6.82
N ALA A 44 8.40 19.27 5.60
CA ALA A 44 8.54 18.03 4.85
C ALA A 44 9.44 17.02 5.57
N GLY A 45 10.54 17.49 6.17
CA GLY A 45 11.42 16.69 7.02
C GLY A 45 10.69 16.15 8.25
N LEU A 46 9.85 16.95 8.89
CA LEU A 46 9.02 16.48 10.02
C LEU A 46 7.98 15.45 9.59
N VAL A 47 7.33 15.63 8.44
CA VAL A 47 6.41 14.62 7.89
C VAL A 47 7.14 13.33 7.50
N TYR A 48 8.39 13.42 7.06
CA TYR A 48 9.20 12.27 6.69
C TYR A 48 9.76 11.51 7.90
N PHE A 49 10.40 12.21 8.84
CA PHE A 49 11.11 11.62 9.97
C PHE A 49 10.26 11.44 11.23
N ALA A 50 9.18 12.20 11.36
CA ALA A 50 8.30 12.15 12.53
C ALA A 50 6.81 12.38 12.16
N PRO A 51 6.25 11.63 11.18
CA PRO A 51 4.85 11.77 10.76
C PRO A 51 3.88 11.65 11.94
N GLU A 52 4.24 10.88 12.97
CA GLU A 52 3.49 10.72 14.22
C GLU A 52 3.32 12.04 14.97
N LYS A 53 4.42 12.79 15.15
CA LYS A 53 4.40 14.06 15.89
C LYS A 53 3.61 15.10 15.12
N VAL A 54 3.71 15.09 13.80
CA VAL A 54 2.94 16.00 12.94
C VAL A 54 1.45 15.67 13.01
N ARG A 55 1.07 14.38 12.93
CA ARG A 55 -0.32 13.96 13.03
C ARG A 55 -0.91 14.28 14.41
N ASP A 56 -0.21 13.94 15.49
CA ASP A 56 -0.68 14.21 16.86
C ASP A 56 -0.81 15.72 17.14
N ALA A 57 0.11 16.53 16.61
CA ALA A 57 0.02 17.98 16.69
C ALA A 57 -1.18 18.51 15.88
N ALA A 58 -1.38 17.98 14.66
CA ALA A 58 -2.47 18.37 13.77
C ALA A 58 -3.85 17.99 14.33
N LEU A 59 -3.99 16.82 14.95
CA LEU A 59 -5.23 16.39 15.63
C LEU A 59 -5.59 17.26 16.84
N LYS A 60 -4.61 17.92 17.47
CA LYS A 60 -4.84 18.81 18.63
C LYS A 60 -5.31 20.22 18.24
N ILE A 61 -5.21 20.58 16.96
CA ILE A 61 -5.59 21.92 16.46
C ILE A 61 -6.98 21.81 15.80
N LYS A 62 -7.96 22.63 16.25
CA LYS A 62 -9.32 22.62 15.71
C LYS A 62 -9.38 23.11 14.25
N ASN A 63 -10.37 22.60 13.50
CA ASN A 63 -10.71 22.91 12.10
C ASN A 63 -9.76 22.30 11.04
N ASP A 64 -8.90 23.10 10.40
CA ASP A 64 -8.24 22.71 9.13
C ASP A 64 -7.07 21.74 9.32
N ALA A 65 -6.45 21.74 10.50
CA ALA A 65 -5.39 20.79 10.83
C ALA A 65 -5.90 19.35 10.95
N ASN A 66 -7.20 19.15 11.21
CA ASN A 66 -7.80 17.81 11.23
C ASN A 66 -7.82 17.18 9.83
N LEU A 67 -8.01 17.98 8.77
CA LEU A 67 -7.88 17.52 7.37
C LEU A 67 -6.43 17.13 7.05
N VAL A 68 -5.45 17.91 7.51
CA VAL A 68 -4.02 17.55 7.35
C VAL A 68 -3.69 16.26 8.11
N ALA A 69 -4.20 16.10 9.33
CA ALA A 69 -4.05 14.87 10.10
C ALA A 69 -4.69 13.66 9.42
N GLN A 70 -5.78 13.86 8.65
CA GLN A 70 -6.42 12.81 7.87
C GLN A 70 -5.60 12.36 6.66
N LEU A 71 -4.76 13.24 6.12
CA LEU A 71 -3.84 12.91 5.03
C LEU A 71 -2.59 12.18 5.52
N LEU A 72 -2.25 12.27 6.80
CA LEU A 72 -1.07 11.59 7.35
C LEU A 72 -1.35 10.11 7.65
N PRO A 73 -0.40 9.20 7.35
CA PRO A 73 -0.52 7.79 7.68
C PRO A 73 -0.60 7.59 9.20
N ALA A 74 -1.25 6.51 9.62
CA ALA A 74 -1.33 6.19 11.04
C ALA A 74 -0.02 5.67 11.60
N THR A 75 0.12 5.86 12.91
CA THR A 75 1.21 5.33 13.72
C THR A 75 0.96 3.85 13.98
N LEU A 76 1.61 2.99 13.21
CA LEU A 76 1.54 1.55 13.45
C LEU A 76 2.77 1.11 14.26
N PRO A 77 2.60 0.23 15.25
CA PRO A 77 3.71 -0.28 16.04
C PRO A 77 4.76 -0.94 15.13
N GLU A 78 6.02 -0.96 15.55
CA GLU A 78 7.03 -1.74 14.85
C GLU A 78 6.68 -3.24 14.94
N PRO A 79 6.86 -4.01 13.86
CA PRO A 79 6.57 -5.42 13.88
C PRO A 79 7.55 -6.12 14.82
N SER A 80 7.03 -6.94 15.72
CA SER A 80 7.84 -7.78 16.59
C SER A 80 8.68 -8.77 15.77
N LYS A 81 9.74 -9.31 16.40
CA LYS A 81 10.52 -10.39 15.79
C LYS A 81 9.78 -11.72 15.90
N ILE A 82 9.51 -12.36 14.76
CA ILE A 82 9.02 -13.74 14.68
C ILE A 82 10.13 -14.59 14.05
N GLU A 83 10.53 -15.66 14.71
CA GLU A 83 11.51 -16.64 14.21
C GLU A 83 10.82 -17.90 13.64
N SER A 84 9.64 -18.24 14.17
CA SER A 84 8.84 -19.37 13.68
C SER A 84 7.35 -19.16 13.96
N ALA A 85 6.51 -19.90 13.23
CA ALA A 85 5.08 -19.93 13.42
C ALA A 85 4.58 -21.35 13.66
N TYR A 86 3.56 -21.47 14.50
CA TYR A 86 2.94 -22.73 14.86
C TYR A 86 1.41 -22.59 14.88
N TRP A 87 0.72 -23.36 14.05
CA TRP A 87 -0.74 -23.45 14.07
C TRP A 87 -1.20 -24.47 15.10
N LEU A 88 -2.16 -24.08 15.95
CA LEU A 88 -2.73 -25.00 16.93
C LEU A 88 -3.45 -26.17 16.24
N PRO A 89 -3.37 -27.39 16.82
CA PRO A 89 -4.04 -28.57 16.29
C PRO A 89 -5.56 -28.45 16.55
N GLN A 90 -6.29 -27.92 15.57
CA GLN A 90 -7.73 -27.67 15.66
C GLN A 90 -8.54 -28.61 14.77
N ASN A 91 -7.99 -29.79 14.48
CA ASN A 91 -8.60 -30.76 13.58
C ASN A 91 -8.81 -30.18 12.16
N TRP A 92 -7.82 -29.44 11.67
CA TRP A 92 -7.72 -28.97 10.29
C TRP A 92 -6.48 -29.56 9.67
N SER A 93 -6.61 -30.04 8.43
CA SER A 93 -5.45 -30.25 7.57
C SER A 93 -4.84 -28.92 7.17
N ALA A 94 -3.54 -28.89 6.85
CA ALA A 94 -2.88 -27.68 6.35
C ALA A 94 -3.55 -27.17 5.08
N ARG A 95 -4.03 -28.08 4.23
CA ARG A 95 -4.78 -27.76 3.01
C ARG A 95 -6.15 -27.14 3.30
N GLN A 96 -6.92 -27.72 4.21
CA GLN A 96 -8.22 -27.19 4.61
C GLN A 96 -8.06 -25.80 5.23
N ARG A 97 -7.05 -25.62 6.09
CA ARG A 97 -6.73 -24.34 6.73
C ARG A 97 -6.36 -23.28 5.69
N TYR A 98 -5.45 -23.63 4.78
CA TYR A 98 -5.03 -22.71 3.72
C TYR A 98 -6.18 -22.34 2.78
N TRP A 99 -7.09 -23.28 2.48
CA TRP A 99 -8.33 -22.98 1.76
C TRP A 99 -9.20 -21.97 2.50
N PHE A 100 -9.44 -22.17 3.80
CA PHE A 100 -10.21 -21.24 4.62
C PHE A 100 -9.61 -19.83 4.62
N HIS A 101 -8.27 -19.73 4.63
CA HIS A 101 -7.56 -18.46 4.66
C HIS A 101 -7.65 -17.64 3.37
N HIS A 102 -7.66 -18.31 2.21
CA HIS A 102 -7.41 -17.67 0.91
C HIS A 102 -8.48 -17.93 -0.15
N THR A 103 -9.55 -18.67 0.17
CA THR A 103 -10.65 -18.85 -0.77
C THR A 103 -11.50 -17.58 -0.86
N SER A 104 -11.79 -17.13 -2.08
CA SER A 104 -12.65 -15.96 -2.27
C SER A 104 -14.09 -16.28 -1.90
N GLN A 105 -14.74 -15.33 -1.23
CA GLN A 105 -16.13 -15.45 -0.76
C GLN A 105 -17.07 -14.58 -1.58
N GLY A 106 -16.64 -14.16 -2.78
CA GLY A 106 -17.44 -13.34 -3.69
C GLY A 106 -17.43 -11.84 -3.39
N THR A 107 -16.65 -11.39 -2.40
CA THR A 107 -16.56 -9.99 -1.99
C THR A 107 -15.27 -9.32 -2.45
N ALA A 108 -15.39 -8.21 -3.17
CA ALA A 108 -14.28 -7.27 -3.45
C ALA A 108 -14.27 -6.17 -2.39
N THR A 109 -13.91 -6.52 -1.15
CA THR A 109 -14.00 -5.61 0.01
C THR A 109 -13.00 -4.47 -0.04
N ILE A 110 -11.91 -4.62 -0.79
CA ILE A 110 -10.92 -3.56 -1.03
C ILE A 110 -11.19 -3.04 -2.44
N PRO A 111 -11.63 -1.78 -2.61
CA PRO A 111 -12.17 -1.28 -3.86
C PRO A 111 -11.08 -0.87 -4.87
N VAL A 112 -10.09 -1.74 -5.08
CA VAL A 112 -9.08 -1.61 -6.13
C VAL A 112 -8.84 -2.94 -6.82
N PRO A 113 -8.49 -2.94 -8.12
CA PRO A 113 -8.03 -4.13 -8.80
C PRO A 113 -6.85 -4.78 -8.07
N TYR A 114 -6.78 -6.10 -8.11
CA TYR A 114 -5.74 -6.89 -7.45
C TYR A 114 -4.33 -6.43 -7.84
N GLN A 115 -4.10 -6.21 -9.13
CA GLN A 115 -2.81 -5.77 -9.64
C GLN A 115 -2.43 -4.35 -9.18
N TRP A 116 -3.42 -3.49 -8.98
CA TRP A 116 -3.17 -2.15 -8.43
C TRP A 116 -2.77 -2.26 -6.96
N PHE A 117 -3.49 -3.07 -6.17
CA PHE A 117 -3.13 -3.32 -4.77
C PHE A 117 -1.67 -3.81 -4.62
N LEU A 118 -1.23 -4.70 -5.52
CA LEU A 118 0.17 -5.16 -5.56
C LEU A 118 1.19 -4.09 -5.97
N ALA A 119 0.79 -3.10 -6.77
CA ALA A 119 1.65 -2.04 -7.29
C ALA A 119 1.67 -0.79 -6.40
N LEU A 120 0.69 -0.62 -5.53
CA LEU A 120 0.60 0.52 -4.62
C LEU A 120 1.77 0.51 -3.63
N GLU A 121 2.28 1.70 -3.36
CA GLU A 121 3.24 1.90 -2.28
C GLU A 121 2.53 2.09 -0.94
N ARG A 122 3.18 1.75 0.17
CA ARG A 122 2.70 2.11 1.52
C ARG A 122 2.62 3.64 1.68
N PRO A 123 1.74 4.18 2.54
CA PRO A 123 1.47 5.62 2.60
C PRO A 123 2.60 6.44 3.23
N GLU A 124 3.64 5.83 3.83
CA GLU A 124 4.83 6.55 4.28
C GLU A 124 5.59 7.19 3.10
N LEU A 125 6.14 8.40 3.31
CA LEU A 125 6.99 9.04 2.32
C LEU A 125 8.31 8.28 2.21
N SER A 126 8.75 7.99 0.98
CA SER A 126 9.99 7.28 0.71
C SER A 126 10.63 7.74 -0.61
N PHE A 127 11.96 7.87 -0.60
CA PHE A 127 12.76 8.15 -1.80
C PHE A 127 12.82 6.94 -2.75
N SER A 128 12.60 5.73 -2.25
CA SER A 128 12.52 4.49 -3.03
C SER A 128 11.12 3.88 -2.99
N TYR A 129 10.83 2.97 -3.92
CA TYR A 129 9.57 2.22 -3.91
C TYR A 129 9.47 1.37 -2.64
N THR A 130 8.37 1.52 -1.91
CA THR A 130 8.06 0.68 -0.73
C THR A 130 6.68 0.07 -0.89
N SER A 131 6.60 -1.26 -1.01
CA SER A 131 5.35 -1.96 -1.32
C SER A 131 4.29 -1.83 -0.22
N LEU A 132 3.04 -1.59 -0.59
CA LEU A 132 1.90 -1.69 0.33
C LEU A 132 1.69 -3.13 0.83
N THR A 133 2.07 -4.10 -0.01
CA THR A 133 1.96 -5.53 0.30
C THR A 133 3.20 -6.11 0.96
N ASP A 134 4.12 -5.26 1.44
CA ASP A 134 5.23 -5.70 2.27
C ASP A 134 4.72 -6.44 3.51
N GLU A 135 5.26 -7.64 3.75
CA GLU A 135 4.79 -8.51 4.82
C GLU A 135 4.89 -7.82 6.19
N ASN A 136 6.02 -7.17 6.47
CA ASN A 136 6.22 -6.48 7.74
C ASN A 136 5.26 -5.30 7.87
N TYR A 137 5.03 -4.55 6.81
CA TYR A 137 4.02 -3.48 6.81
C TYR A 137 2.62 -4.02 7.11
N LEU A 138 2.17 -5.09 6.45
CA LEU A 138 0.85 -5.68 6.68
C LEU A 138 0.72 -6.31 8.07
N ARG A 139 1.81 -6.84 8.65
CA ARG A 139 1.84 -7.27 10.06
C ARG A 139 1.53 -6.13 11.02
N ARG A 140 2.03 -4.92 10.75
CA ARG A 140 1.74 -3.72 11.57
C ARG A 140 0.26 -3.32 11.51
N LEU A 141 -0.46 -3.75 10.46
CA LEU A 141 -1.91 -3.63 10.32
C LEU A 141 -2.68 -4.81 10.96
N GLY A 142 -1.97 -5.75 11.59
CA GLY A 142 -2.55 -6.88 12.32
C GLY A 142 -2.78 -8.15 11.50
N PHE A 143 -2.26 -8.22 10.27
CA PHE A 143 -2.35 -9.42 9.45
C PHE A 143 -1.30 -10.49 9.82
N ILE A 144 -1.66 -11.75 9.61
CA ILE A 144 -0.80 -12.92 9.86
C ILE A 144 -0.13 -13.34 8.54
N PRO A 145 1.21 -13.38 8.44
CA PRO A 145 1.91 -13.77 7.22
C PRO A 145 1.54 -15.19 6.75
N SER A 146 1.49 -15.38 5.43
CA SER A 146 1.11 -16.64 4.79
C SER A 146 2.02 -16.95 3.60
N PRO A 147 2.33 -18.22 3.31
CA PRO A 147 3.15 -18.56 2.17
C PRO A 147 2.38 -18.36 0.86
N GLY A 148 3.12 -18.16 -0.23
CA GLY A 148 2.52 -18.04 -1.55
C GLY A 148 2.27 -19.36 -2.28
N SER A 149 2.82 -20.47 -1.76
CA SER A 149 2.69 -21.80 -2.36
C SER A 149 1.64 -22.64 -1.65
N LYS A 150 0.81 -23.31 -2.45
CA LYS A 150 -0.20 -24.29 -2.03
C LYS A 150 0.37 -25.70 -1.81
N ASP A 151 1.63 -25.93 -2.22
CA ASP A 151 2.30 -27.23 -2.12
C ASP A 151 3.10 -27.35 -0.82
N PHE A 152 3.04 -26.33 0.05
CA PHE A 152 3.71 -26.23 1.35
C PHE A 152 5.21 -26.57 1.38
N ALA A 153 5.84 -26.62 0.22
CA ALA A 153 7.28 -26.76 0.05
C ALA A 153 8.02 -25.43 0.27
N GLY A 154 9.35 -25.51 0.41
CA GLY A 154 10.22 -24.34 0.52
C GLY A 154 10.05 -23.60 1.84
N ILE A 155 9.59 -22.34 1.79
CA ILE A 155 9.50 -21.45 2.96
C ILE A 155 8.20 -21.59 3.76
N ALA A 156 7.22 -22.36 3.29
CA ALA A 156 5.93 -22.53 3.98
C ALA A 156 6.03 -22.98 5.46
N PRO A 157 7.00 -23.85 5.84
CA PRO A 157 7.28 -24.17 7.24
C PRO A 157 7.55 -22.97 8.14
N ALA A 158 8.15 -21.89 7.63
CA ALA A 158 8.38 -20.67 8.42
C ALA A 158 7.07 -19.97 8.82
N TYR A 159 6.00 -20.21 8.06
CA TYR A 159 4.64 -19.73 8.32
C TYR A 159 3.77 -20.76 9.07
N GLY A 160 4.37 -21.88 9.50
CA GLY A 160 3.72 -22.97 10.23
C GLY A 160 2.90 -23.92 9.34
N TYR A 161 2.93 -23.76 8.01
CA TYR A 161 2.27 -24.71 7.11
C TYR A 161 3.23 -25.83 6.76
N HIS A 162 2.79 -27.06 7.00
CA HIS A 162 3.54 -28.28 6.71
C HIS A 162 2.60 -29.26 6.01
N ASP A 163 3.17 -30.21 5.28
CA ASP A 163 2.38 -31.35 4.82
C ASP A 163 1.77 -32.09 6.02
N ASP A 164 0.51 -32.50 5.86
CA ASP A 164 -0.17 -33.27 6.88
C ASP A 164 0.54 -34.63 7.09
N ALA A 165 0.54 -35.13 8.32
CA ALA A 165 1.17 -36.42 8.64
C ALA A 165 0.55 -37.57 7.80
N PRO A 166 1.30 -38.65 7.49
CA PRO A 166 0.82 -39.76 6.65
C PRO A 166 -0.49 -40.42 7.12
N ASN A 167 -0.82 -40.31 8.40
CA ASN A 167 -2.10 -40.73 8.97
C ASN A 167 -3.17 -39.64 8.78
N GLY A 168 -3.25 -39.11 7.55
CA GLY A 168 -3.94 -37.88 7.18
C GLY A 168 -5.36 -37.74 7.74
N ASP A 169 -5.80 -36.48 7.85
CA ASP A 169 -7.20 -36.09 7.98
C ASP A 169 -8.06 -36.97 8.91
N ILE A 170 -7.72 -37.02 10.20
CA ILE A 170 -8.70 -37.43 11.21
C ILE A 170 -9.87 -36.42 11.28
N ALA A 171 -9.71 -35.27 10.62
CA ALA A 171 -10.62 -34.13 10.61
C ALA A 171 -11.89 -34.30 9.78
N ASN A 172 -11.84 -34.98 8.64
CA ASN A 172 -13.02 -35.30 7.83
C ASN A 172 -12.59 -36.11 6.59
N PRO A 173 -12.78 -37.44 6.55
CA PRO A 173 -12.36 -38.27 5.41
C PRO A 173 -13.11 -37.99 4.09
N GLY A 174 -14.05 -37.03 4.06
CA GLY A 174 -14.89 -36.73 2.89
C GLY A 174 -14.68 -35.37 2.21
N TRP A 175 -13.89 -34.44 2.78
CA TRP A 175 -13.71 -33.11 2.20
C TRP A 175 -12.25 -32.68 2.15
N THR A 176 -11.68 -32.72 0.96
CA THR A 176 -10.32 -32.28 0.65
C THR A 176 -10.37 -31.17 -0.40
N PRO A 177 -10.48 -29.89 0.01
CA PRO A 177 -10.59 -28.79 -0.93
C PRO A 177 -9.31 -28.64 -1.75
N SER A 178 -9.40 -28.17 -2.99
CA SER A 178 -8.22 -27.69 -3.70
C SER A 178 -7.74 -26.41 -3.03
N ALA A 179 -6.46 -26.36 -2.61
CA ALA A 179 -5.89 -25.14 -2.07
C ALA A 179 -5.90 -24.03 -3.14
N PRO A 180 -6.44 -22.83 -2.84
CA PRO A 180 -6.47 -21.71 -3.77
C PRO A 180 -5.04 -21.21 -4.07
N ALA A 181 -4.88 -20.41 -5.12
CA ALA A 181 -3.57 -19.80 -5.40
C ALA A 181 -3.36 -18.54 -4.54
N ASN A 182 -2.15 -18.36 -4.01
CA ASN A 182 -1.70 -17.13 -3.35
C ASN A 182 -0.36 -16.66 -3.96
N PRO A 183 -0.29 -16.41 -5.28
CA PRO A 183 0.98 -16.28 -5.99
C PRO A 183 1.88 -15.14 -5.46
N ASN A 184 1.31 -14.18 -4.75
CA ASN A 184 2.02 -13.03 -4.18
C ASN A 184 2.18 -13.10 -2.65
N ALA A 185 1.97 -14.28 -2.05
CA ALA A 185 2.13 -14.53 -0.62
C ALA A 185 1.40 -13.50 0.27
N LEU A 186 0.18 -13.11 -0.12
CA LEU A 186 -0.61 -12.21 0.68
C LEU A 186 -0.98 -12.85 2.03
N PRO A 187 -1.10 -12.07 3.11
CA PRO A 187 -1.39 -12.60 4.43
C PRO A 187 -2.71 -13.38 4.53
N VAL A 188 -2.83 -14.16 5.59
CA VAL A 188 -4.07 -14.83 5.97
C VAL A 188 -5.21 -13.81 5.98
N GLY A 189 -6.31 -14.16 5.32
CA GLY A 189 -7.46 -13.26 5.19
C GLY A 189 -7.56 -12.55 3.85
N PHE A 190 -6.55 -12.59 2.97
CA PHE A 190 -6.67 -12.06 1.61
C PHE A 190 -7.05 -13.15 0.60
N ALA A 191 -7.91 -12.80 -0.35
CA ALA A 191 -8.25 -13.65 -1.48
C ALA A 191 -8.44 -12.85 -2.78
N ILE A 192 -8.14 -13.51 -3.90
CA ILE A 192 -8.35 -12.96 -5.24
C ILE A 192 -9.75 -13.36 -5.70
N LEU A 193 -10.63 -12.38 -5.89
CA LEU A 193 -11.86 -12.57 -6.65
C LEU A 193 -11.49 -12.50 -8.13
N LYS A 194 -11.65 -13.62 -8.85
CA LYS A 194 -11.34 -13.66 -10.27
C LYS A 194 -12.26 -12.75 -11.08
N GLY A 195 -11.68 -12.07 -12.06
CA GLY A 195 -12.38 -11.20 -12.97
C GLY A 195 -13.53 -11.92 -13.68
N GLY A 196 -14.55 -11.16 -14.05
CA GLY A 196 -15.78 -11.70 -14.62
C GLY A 196 -16.62 -10.60 -15.24
N VAL A 197 -17.90 -10.87 -15.42
CA VAL A 197 -18.88 -9.90 -15.90
C VAL A 197 -19.80 -9.55 -14.74
N ASP A 198 -19.96 -8.25 -14.46
CA ASP A 198 -20.92 -7.80 -13.46
C ASP A 198 -22.34 -8.17 -13.94
N PRO A 199 -23.08 -9.00 -13.20
CA PRO A 199 -24.38 -9.50 -13.66
C PRO A 199 -25.45 -8.39 -13.71
N ALA A 200 -25.26 -7.27 -13.01
CA ALA A 200 -26.20 -6.16 -13.01
C ALA A 200 -25.97 -5.21 -14.20
N THR A 201 -24.71 -4.98 -14.59
CA THR A 201 -24.36 -4.00 -15.63
C THR A 201 -23.89 -4.60 -16.95
N GLY A 202 -23.52 -5.89 -16.95
CA GLY A 202 -22.90 -6.55 -18.09
C GLY A 202 -21.46 -6.10 -18.37
N VAL A 203 -20.88 -5.25 -17.52
CA VAL A 203 -19.53 -4.72 -17.70
C VAL A 203 -18.49 -5.72 -17.17
N PRO A 204 -17.44 -6.05 -17.94
CA PRO A 204 -16.36 -6.90 -17.45
C PRO A 204 -15.54 -6.17 -16.38
N TYR A 205 -15.04 -6.92 -15.40
CA TYR A 205 -14.14 -6.43 -14.36
C TYR A 205 -12.90 -7.33 -14.26
N GLU A 206 -11.75 -6.71 -13.97
CA GLU A 206 -10.48 -7.42 -13.74
C GLU A 206 -10.46 -8.14 -12.38
N ASP A 207 -9.47 -9.00 -12.11
CA ASP A 207 -9.25 -9.61 -10.80
C ASP A 207 -9.30 -8.54 -9.68
N GLN A 208 -10.11 -8.76 -8.66
CA GLN A 208 -10.27 -7.88 -7.51
C GLN A 208 -9.62 -8.51 -6.26
N ILE A 209 -9.22 -7.66 -5.33
CA ILE A 209 -8.73 -8.09 -4.03
C ILE A 209 -9.84 -7.97 -2.98
N GLY A 210 -9.95 -8.95 -2.12
CA GLY A 210 -10.93 -8.98 -1.04
C GLY A 210 -10.40 -9.63 0.21
N LEU A 211 -11.15 -9.44 1.29
CA LEU A 211 -10.93 -10.08 2.56
C LEU A 211 -11.85 -11.30 2.70
N THR A 212 -11.34 -12.35 3.33
CA THR A 212 -12.07 -13.58 3.69
C THR A 212 -12.47 -13.53 5.17
N CYS A 213 -13.28 -14.50 5.61
CA CYS A 213 -13.59 -14.71 7.02
C CYS A 213 -12.33 -14.75 7.90
N ALA A 214 -11.23 -15.32 7.40
CA ALA A 214 -9.99 -15.48 8.14
C ALA A 214 -9.34 -14.12 8.50
N ALA A 215 -9.64 -13.05 7.77
CA ALA A 215 -9.17 -11.71 8.14
C ALA A 215 -9.70 -11.28 9.52
N CYS A 216 -10.90 -11.74 9.91
CA CYS A 216 -11.55 -11.40 11.18
C CYS A 216 -11.57 -12.56 12.18
N HIS A 217 -11.51 -13.80 11.70
CA HIS A 217 -11.70 -15.03 12.47
C HIS A 217 -10.46 -15.92 12.54
N THR A 218 -9.27 -15.38 12.27
CA THR A 218 -8.00 -16.07 12.52
C THR A 218 -7.09 -15.16 13.33
N GLY A 219 -6.60 -15.69 14.45
CA GLY A 219 -5.81 -14.95 15.42
C GLY A 219 -4.43 -15.56 15.63
N HIS A 220 -3.56 -14.79 16.28
CA HIS A 220 -2.29 -15.29 16.77
C HIS A 220 -1.87 -14.59 18.06
N LEU A 221 -0.97 -15.23 18.79
CA LEU A 221 -0.25 -14.68 19.93
C LEU A 221 1.23 -14.88 19.69
N GLU A 222 2.04 -13.92 20.12
CA GLU A 222 3.48 -13.99 19.98
C GLU A 222 4.11 -14.20 21.35
N TYR A 223 4.87 -15.28 21.50
CA TYR A 223 5.56 -15.60 22.74
C TYR A 223 6.95 -16.14 22.45
N LYS A 224 7.98 -15.51 23.03
CA LYS A 224 9.40 -15.88 22.83
C LYS A 224 9.76 -16.02 21.34
N ASN A 225 9.39 -15.03 20.52
CA ASN A 225 9.59 -14.98 19.06
C ASN A 225 8.87 -16.10 18.27
N VAL A 226 7.94 -16.84 18.87
CA VAL A 226 7.10 -17.82 18.19
C VAL A 226 5.69 -17.25 18.02
N SER A 227 5.18 -17.27 16.80
CA SER A 227 3.78 -16.92 16.51
C SER A 227 2.91 -18.17 16.66
N ILE A 228 2.15 -18.24 17.76
CA ILE A 228 1.17 -19.29 18.03
C ILE A 228 -0.17 -18.85 17.42
N ARG A 229 -0.66 -19.58 16.43
CA ARG A 229 -1.78 -19.16 15.56
C ARG A 229 -2.97 -20.10 15.70
N PHE A 230 -4.19 -19.56 15.57
CA PHE A 230 -5.42 -20.31 15.76
C PHE A 230 -6.57 -19.76 14.91
N ASP A 231 -7.42 -20.66 14.44
CA ASP A 231 -8.62 -20.36 13.65
C ASP A 231 -9.88 -20.31 14.52
N GLY A 232 -10.87 -19.52 14.10
CA GLY A 232 -12.12 -19.30 14.82
C GLY A 232 -12.03 -18.33 15.99
N GLY A 233 -10.86 -17.75 16.28
CA GLY A 233 -10.67 -16.71 17.29
C GLY A 233 -10.67 -15.29 16.70
N PRO A 234 -10.74 -14.24 17.54
CA PRO A 234 -10.70 -12.87 17.06
C PRO A 234 -9.35 -12.56 16.40
N ALA A 235 -9.38 -11.90 15.25
CA ALA A 235 -8.19 -11.40 14.59
C ALA A 235 -7.67 -10.09 15.21
N MET A 236 -6.41 -9.77 14.93
CA MET A 236 -5.75 -8.53 15.35
C MET A 236 -5.81 -7.44 14.27
N VAL A 237 -6.49 -7.70 13.14
CA VAL A 237 -6.52 -6.79 12.00
C VAL A 237 -7.22 -5.48 12.34
N ASN A 238 -6.65 -4.36 11.88
CA ASN A 238 -7.30 -3.05 11.95
C ASN A 238 -7.81 -2.65 10.57
N LEU A 239 -9.05 -3.02 10.25
CA LEU A 239 -9.65 -2.78 8.92
C LEU A 239 -9.75 -1.30 8.58
N GLY A 240 -10.03 -0.44 9.56
CA GLY A 240 -10.08 1.01 9.34
C GLY A 240 -8.73 1.58 8.89
N GLU A 241 -7.64 1.09 9.48
CA GLU A 241 -6.29 1.49 9.06
C GLU A 241 -5.86 0.85 7.74
N VAL A 242 -6.36 -0.34 7.40
CA VAL A 242 -6.15 -0.94 6.07
C VAL A 242 -6.81 -0.09 4.99
N GLU A 243 -8.10 0.24 5.15
CA GLU A 243 -8.84 1.08 4.21
C GLU A 243 -8.18 2.45 4.07
N ARG A 244 -7.80 3.07 5.19
CA ARG A 244 -7.09 4.35 5.20
C ARG A 244 -5.73 4.26 4.51
N ALA A 245 -4.94 3.21 4.77
CA ALA A 245 -3.65 3.02 4.13
C ALA A 245 -3.81 2.91 2.61
N VAL A 246 -4.75 2.11 2.13
CA VAL A 246 -5.06 1.99 0.68
C VAL A 246 -5.48 3.34 0.10
N GLY A 247 -6.40 4.05 0.75
CA GLY A 247 -6.89 5.36 0.30
C GLY A 247 -5.78 6.42 0.22
N LEU A 248 -4.93 6.50 1.25
CA LEU A 248 -3.75 7.39 1.26
C LEU A 248 -2.74 7.00 0.19
N SER A 249 -2.51 5.69 0.00
CA SER A 249 -1.61 5.19 -1.05
C SER A 249 -2.07 5.59 -2.44
N ILE A 250 -3.37 5.51 -2.73
CA ILE A 250 -3.96 6.00 -3.99
C ILE A 250 -3.83 7.52 -4.10
N GLY A 251 -4.23 8.26 -3.05
CA GLY A 251 -4.18 9.72 -3.05
C GLY A 251 -2.76 10.26 -3.28
N TYR A 252 -1.76 9.70 -2.60
CA TYR A 252 -0.37 10.05 -2.81
C TYR A 252 0.16 9.66 -4.18
N THR A 253 -0.33 8.56 -4.75
CA THR A 253 0.00 8.17 -6.12
C THR A 253 -0.55 9.18 -7.13
N LEU A 254 -1.74 9.75 -6.90
CA LEU A 254 -2.33 10.79 -7.76
C LEU A 254 -1.66 12.16 -7.61
N ILE A 255 -1.27 12.53 -6.39
CA ILE A 255 -0.75 13.87 -6.07
C ILE A 255 0.75 13.99 -6.38
N LEU A 256 1.55 12.94 -6.14
CA LEU A 256 3.01 12.99 -6.26
C LEU A 256 3.46 12.39 -7.60
N PRO A 257 3.99 13.20 -8.56
CA PRO A 257 4.31 12.71 -9.90
C PRO A 257 5.31 11.55 -9.93
N TRP A 258 6.34 11.58 -9.08
CA TRP A 258 7.33 10.51 -9.01
C TRP A 258 6.74 9.20 -8.48
N ARG A 259 5.74 9.27 -7.58
CA ARG A 259 5.06 8.09 -7.04
C ARG A 259 4.13 7.48 -8.07
N PHE A 260 3.44 8.34 -8.84
CA PHE A 260 2.67 7.89 -10.00
C PHE A 260 3.53 7.10 -10.98
N GLU A 261 4.71 7.62 -11.34
CA GLU A 261 5.61 6.91 -12.26
C GLU A 261 6.10 5.57 -11.68
N ARG A 262 6.47 5.52 -10.39
CA ARG A 262 6.85 4.25 -9.75
C ARG A 262 5.70 3.24 -9.74
N PHE A 263 4.48 3.68 -9.45
CA PHE A 263 3.28 2.85 -9.52
C PHE A 263 3.04 2.33 -10.95
N ALA A 264 3.08 3.20 -11.96
CA ALA A 264 2.88 2.82 -13.36
C ALA A 264 3.95 1.81 -13.82
N SER A 265 5.23 2.06 -13.55
CA SER A 265 6.31 1.13 -13.87
C SER A 265 6.17 -0.21 -13.15
N LYS A 266 5.74 -0.21 -11.89
CA LYS A 266 5.50 -1.45 -11.14
C LYS A 266 4.32 -2.24 -11.72
N LEU A 267 3.26 -1.54 -12.11
CA LEU A 267 2.09 -2.14 -12.74
C LEU A 267 2.46 -2.77 -14.10
N GLU A 268 3.30 -2.13 -14.90
CA GLU A 268 3.82 -2.71 -16.15
C GLU A 268 4.60 -4.00 -15.92
N GLN A 269 5.46 -4.02 -14.90
CA GLN A 269 6.20 -5.23 -14.53
C GLN A 269 5.26 -6.37 -14.13
N ILE A 270 4.18 -6.06 -13.40
CA ILE A 270 3.18 -7.05 -12.97
C ILE A 270 2.33 -7.54 -14.16
N LYS A 271 1.91 -6.64 -15.05
CA LYS A 271 1.09 -6.97 -16.23
C LYS A 271 1.91 -7.59 -17.38
N GLY A 272 3.23 -7.39 -17.40
CA GLY A 272 4.10 -7.81 -18.49
C GLY A 272 3.88 -7.03 -19.80
N GLN A 273 3.25 -5.85 -19.73
CA GLN A 273 2.91 -5.01 -20.88
C GLN A 273 2.92 -3.54 -20.48
N SER A 274 3.03 -2.65 -21.47
CA SER A 274 2.99 -1.21 -21.22
C SER A 274 1.59 -0.75 -20.80
N VAL A 275 1.54 0.31 -19.98
CA VAL A 275 0.28 0.94 -19.55
C VAL A 275 0.20 2.38 -20.07
N ASP A 276 -0.97 2.81 -20.51
CA ASP A 276 -1.18 4.23 -20.83
C ASP A 276 -1.30 5.03 -19.53
N ARG A 277 -0.37 5.97 -19.31
CA ARG A 277 -0.32 6.81 -18.10
C ARG A 277 -1.54 7.72 -17.99
N ASN A 278 -2.03 8.26 -19.10
CA ASN A 278 -3.18 9.17 -19.09
C ASN A 278 -4.45 8.41 -18.72
N GLN A 279 -4.64 7.24 -19.32
CA GLN A 279 -5.76 6.36 -18.98
C GLN A 279 -5.66 5.88 -17.53
N LEU A 280 -4.48 5.40 -17.11
CA LEU A 280 -4.25 4.93 -15.75
C LEU A 280 -4.55 5.99 -14.69
N ARG A 281 -4.17 7.25 -14.96
CA ARG A 281 -4.47 8.37 -14.08
C ARG A 281 -5.97 8.63 -14.00
N SER A 282 -6.66 8.66 -15.15
CA SER A 282 -8.10 8.80 -15.21
C SER A 282 -8.83 7.69 -14.43
N ASP A 283 -8.40 6.43 -14.60
CA ASP A 283 -8.99 5.29 -13.91
C ASP A 283 -8.78 5.38 -12.39
N LEU A 284 -7.59 5.78 -11.94
CA LEU A 284 -7.29 5.99 -10.51
C LEU A 284 -8.13 7.12 -9.90
N GLU A 285 -8.43 8.19 -10.64
CA GLU A 285 -9.28 9.30 -10.18
C GLU A 285 -10.77 8.91 -10.11
N LEU A 286 -11.20 7.95 -10.93
CA LEU A 286 -12.57 7.44 -10.99
C LEU A 286 -12.82 6.29 -10.00
N ALA A 287 -11.78 5.53 -9.63
CA ALA A 287 -11.89 4.39 -8.73
C ALA A 287 -12.59 4.73 -7.39
N PRO A 288 -12.33 5.88 -6.72
CA PRO A 288 -13.07 6.26 -5.51
C PRO A 288 -14.54 6.62 -5.79
N LYS A 289 -14.83 7.28 -6.93
CA LYS A 289 -16.15 7.83 -7.26
C LYS A 289 -17.15 6.77 -7.72
N ASN A 290 -16.67 5.77 -8.47
CA ASN A 290 -17.52 4.67 -8.95
C ASN A 290 -18.03 3.80 -7.78
N GLN A 291 -17.38 3.88 -6.61
CA GLN A 291 -17.75 3.13 -5.41
C GLN A 291 -18.87 3.83 -4.62
N GLU A 292 -18.84 5.17 -4.53
CA GLU A 292 -19.94 5.95 -3.94
C GLU A 292 -21.25 5.74 -4.68
N ALA A 293 -21.21 5.64 -6.02
CA ALA A 293 -22.37 5.33 -6.84
C ALA A 293 -22.91 3.91 -6.55
N LYS A 294 -22.03 2.91 -6.44
CA LYS A 294 -22.42 1.51 -6.18
C LYS A 294 -22.93 1.27 -4.75
N GLY A 295 -22.52 2.09 -3.79
CA GLY A 295 -22.98 2.05 -2.39
C GLY A 295 -24.28 2.82 -2.12
N ARG A 296 -24.73 3.69 -3.03
CA ARG A 296 -25.96 4.49 -2.89
C ARG A 296 -27.21 3.77 -3.44
N ASP A 297 -27.02 2.76 -4.27
CA ASP A 297 -28.07 1.90 -4.85
C ASP A 297 -28.29 0.59 -4.06
N ARG A 298 -27.78 0.50 -2.81
CA ARG A 298 -28.00 -0.63 -1.90
C ARG A 298 -28.71 -0.21 -0.62
#